data_AF-A0AAW5XGD9-F1
#
_entry.id   AF-A0AAW5XGD9-F1
#
_cell.length_a   1.000
_cell.length_b   1.000
_cell.length_c   1.000
_cell.angle_alpha   90.00
_cell.angle_beta   90.00
_cell.angle_gamma   90.00
#
_symmetry.space_group_name_H-M   'P 1'
#
loop_
_entity.id
_entity.type
_entity.pdbx_description
1 polymer ?
#
loop_
_entity_poly.entity_id
_entity_poly.type
_entity_poly.pdbx_seq_one_letter_code
_entity_poly.pdbx_strand_id
1 'polypeptide(L)'
;MFLLKILLFVLIVISKMYVIKFQSSDEANDERGREILYKTNNALYNILYLGILAIIVLQLIDIIPLKFLPDLLLYFALSLSVLGSIFIFINRNSKNY
;
A
#
# COMPACT_ATOMS: atom_id res chain seq x y z
N MET A 1 -10.75 15.50 -15.44
CA MET A 1 -10.37 15.22 -14.03
C MET A 1 -11.19 14.08 -13.39
N PHE A 2 -12.52 14.01 -13.59
CA PHE A 2 -13.35 12.91 -13.07
C PHE A 2 -12.93 11.52 -13.56
N LEU A 3 -12.66 11.35 -14.86
CA LEU A 3 -12.22 10.07 -15.44
C LEU A 3 -10.95 9.53 -14.75
N LEU A 4 -9.97 10.40 -14.47
CA LEU A 4 -8.74 10.01 -13.78
C LEU A 4 -9.02 9.52 -12.35
N LYS A 5 -9.90 10.19 -11.61
CA LYS A 5 -10.30 9.77 -10.26
C LYS A 5 -10.97 8.40 -10.28
N ILE A 6 -11.83 8.14 -11.26
CA ILE A 6 -12.47 6.84 -11.45
C ILE A 6 -11.43 5.76 -11.75
N LEU A 7 -10.49 6.03 -12.67
CA LEU A 7 -9.41 5.09 -13.00
C LEU A 7 -8.55 4.75 -11.78
N LEU A 8 -8.15 5.75 -11.00
CA LEU A 8 -7.39 5.55 -9.76
C LEU A 8 -8.19 4.75 -8.74
N PHE A 9 -9.48 5.03 -8.59
CA PHE A 9 -10.35 4.27 -7.69
C PHE A 9 -10.45 2.80 -8.10
N VAL A 10 -10.68 2.52 -9.38
CA VAL A 10 -10.72 1.16 -9.92
C VAL A 10 -9.39 0.44 -9.70
N LEU A 11 -8.26 1.12 -9.92
CA LEU A 11 -6.92 0.58 -9.67
C LEU A 11 -6.73 0.19 -8.20
N ILE A 12 -7.16 1.04 -7.26
CA ILE A 12 -7.09 0.77 -5.82
C ILE A 12 -7.94 -0.46 -5.47
N VAL A 13 -9.17 -0.53 -6.00
CA VAL A 13 -10.08 -1.66 -5.75
C VAL A 13 -9.47 -2.96 -6.26
N ILE A 14 -8.99 -3.00 -7.51
CA ILE A 14 -8.36 -4.19 -8.09
C ILE A 14 -7.12 -4.60 -7.28
N SER A 15 -6.29 -3.63 -6.88
CA SER A 15 -5.11 -3.89 -6.05
C SER A 15 -5.48 -4.49 -4.71
N LYS A 16 -6.49 -3.95 -4.04
CA LYS A 16 -6.95 -4.46 -2.75
C LYS A 16 -7.57 -5.86 -2.88
N MET A 17 -8.36 -6.10 -3.93
CA MET A 17 -8.90 -7.42 -4.25
C MET A 17 -7.80 -8.45 -4.48
N TYR A 18 -6.72 -8.09 -5.18
CA TYR A 18 -5.58 -8.97 -5.39
C TYR A 18 -4.91 -9.37 -4.06
N VAL A 19 -4.67 -8.39 -3.18
CA VAL A 19 -4.10 -8.64 -1.84
C VAL A 19 -4.98 -9.58 -1.03
N ILE A 20 -6.30 -9.32 -0.98
CA ILE A 20 -7.26 -10.16 -0.24
C ILE A 20 -7.28 -11.57 -0.82
N LYS A 21 -7.31 -11.70 -2.14
CA LYS A 21 -7.31 -13.01 -2.82
C LYS A 21 -6.08 -13.84 -2.46
N PHE A 22 -4.90 -13.21 -2.45
CA PHE A 22 -3.67 -13.88 -2.03
C PHE A 22 -3.75 -14.30 -0.56
N GLN A 23 -4.16 -13.41 0.34
CA GLN A 23 -4.32 -13.72 1.77
C GLN A 23 -5.29 -14.88 2.04
N SER A 24 -6.31 -15.05 1.20
CA SER A 24 -7.27 -16.15 1.31
C SER A 24 -6.86 -17.45 0.60
N SER A 25 -5.77 -17.45 -0.17
CA SER A 25 -5.33 -18.62 -0.92
C SER A 25 -4.57 -19.63 -0.06
N ASP A 26 -4.60 -20.89 -0.45
CA ASP A 26 -3.82 -21.96 0.21
C ASP A 26 -2.32 -21.63 0.23
N GLU A 27 -1.81 -21.02 -0.86
CA GLU A 27 -0.42 -20.55 -0.96
C GLU A 27 -0.03 -19.62 0.20
N ALA A 28 -0.95 -18.79 0.69
CA ALA A 28 -0.69 -17.89 1.83
C ALA A 28 -0.59 -18.62 3.18
N ASN A 29 -1.16 -19.82 3.29
CA ASN A 29 -1.09 -20.63 4.50
C ASN A 29 0.20 -21.44 4.59
N ASP A 30 0.83 -21.71 3.44
CA ASP A 30 2.15 -22.34 3.35
C ASP A 30 3.26 -21.46 3.93
N GLU A 31 4.39 -22.07 4.33
CA GLU A 31 5.53 -21.36 4.92
C GLU A 31 6.01 -20.20 4.05
N ARG A 32 6.13 -20.44 2.73
CA ARG A 32 6.53 -19.42 1.76
C ARG A 32 5.53 -18.26 1.70
N GLY A 33 4.23 -18.54 1.64
CA GLY A 33 3.22 -17.49 1.57
C GLY A 33 3.13 -16.66 2.84
N ARG A 34 3.28 -17.28 4.01
CA ARG A 34 3.40 -16.58 5.29
C ARG A 34 4.59 -15.63 5.30
N GLU A 35 5.72 -16.05 4.76
CA GLU A 35 6.90 -15.20 4.66
C GLU A 35 6.68 -14.03 3.69
N ILE A 36 6.04 -14.26 2.53
CA ILE A 36 5.65 -13.20 1.59
C ILE A 36 4.74 -12.17 2.28
N LEU A 37 3.73 -12.63 3.02
CA LEU A 37 2.82 -11.76 3.76
C LEU A 37 3.57 -10.97 4.84
N TYR A 38 4.45 -11.62 5.60
CA TYR A 38 5.24 -10.97 6.64
C TYR A 38 6.15 -9.89 6.06
N LYS A 39 6.95 -10.21 5.03
CA LYS A 39 7.84 -9.25 4.35
C LYS A 39 7.06 -8.08 3.78
N THR A 40 5.91 -8.36 3.15
CA THR A 40 5.05 -7.32 2.58
C THR A 40 4.47 -6.43 3.66
N ASN A 41 3.88 -6.99 4.71
CA ASN A 41 3.29 -6.21 5.80
C ASN A 41 4.35 -5.37 6.51
N ASN A 42 5.51 -5.95 6.81
CA ASN A 42 6.61 -5.20 7.42
C ASN A 42 7.06 -4.02 6.55
N ALA A 43 7.20 -4.21 5.23
CA ALA A 43 7.52 -3.12 4.32
C ALA A 43 6.43 -2.04 4.30
N LEU A 44 5.16 -2.43 4.23
CA LEU A 44 4.03 -1.49 4.23
C LEU A 44 3.92 -0.72 5.55
N TYR A 45 4.17 -1.35 6.70
CA TYR A 45 4.20 -0.67 8.00
C TYR A 45 5.33 0.34 8.09
N ASN A 46 6.54 -0.02 7.63
CA ASN A 46 7.67 0.91 7.60
C ASN A 46 7.39 2.11 6.68
N ILE A 47 6.81 1.87 5.49
CA ILE A 47 6.41 2.94 4.57
C ILE A 47 5.32 3.80 5.18
N LEU A 48 4.29 3.21 5.79
CA LEU A 48 3.21 3.93 6.48
C LEU A 48 3.79 4.85 7.57
N TYR A 49 4.65 4.31 8.42
CA TYR A 49 5.25 5.04 9.53
C TYR A 49 6.12 6.21 9.03
N LEU A 50 7.07 5.93 8.14
CA LEU A 50 7.95 6.96 7.57
C LEU A 50 7.18 7.98 6.75
N GLY A 51 6.16 7.56 6.01
CA GLY A 51 5.32 8.44 5.20
C GLY A 51 4.48 9.38 6.05
N ILE A 52 3.85 8.89 7.13
CA ILE A 52 3.14 9.76 8.07
C ILE A 52 4.10 10.77 8.71
N LEU A 53 5.27 10.31 9.16
CA LEU A 53 6.27 11.19 9.77
C LEU A 53 6.73 12.27 8.79
N ALA A 54 7.00 11.91 7.53
CA ALA A 54 7.34 12.86 6.48
C ALA A 54 6.22 13.87 6.22
N ILE A 55 4.96 13.42 6.14
CA ILE A 55 3.79 14.29 5.95
C ILE A 55 3.68 15.31 7.10
N ILE A 56 3.84 14.86 8.34
CA ILE A 56 3.79 15.73 9.52
C ILE A 56 4.93 16.75 9.47
N VAL A 57 6.16 16.31 9.19
CA VAL A 57 7.32 17.23 9.08
C VAL A 57 7.06 18.30 8.01
N LEU A 58 6.58 17.91 6.83
CA LEU A 58 6.26 18.84 5.74
C LEU A 58 5.13 19.82 6.12
N GLN A 59 4.19 19.40 6.96
CA GLN A 59 3.15 20.28 7.49
C GLN A 59 3.69 21.25 8.55
N LEU A 60 4.64 20.82 9.40
CA LEU A 60 5.25 21.67 10.43
C LEU A 60 6.14 22.78 9.86
N ILE A 61 6.71 22.58 8.68
CA ILE A 61 7.50 23.60 7.95
C ILE A 61 6.67 24.37 6.92
N ASP A 62 5.33 24.34 7.07
CA ASP A 62 4.35 25.06 6.25
C ASP A 62 4.40 24.78 4.73
N ILE A 63 5.05 23.69 4.29
CA ILE A 63 5.02 23.25 2.89
C ILE A 63 3.63 22.71 2.53
N ILE A 64 3.00 21.99 3.47
CA ILE A 64 1.66 21.42 3.28
C ILE A 64 0.65 22.16 4.17
N PRO A 65 -0.29 22.91 3.59
CA PRO A 65 -1.35 23.56 4.35
C PRO A 65 -2.19 22.55 5.14
N LEU A 66 -2.53 22.87 6.39
CA LEU A 66 -3.29 21.99 7.29
C LEU A 66 -4.62 21.49 6.68
N LYS A 67 -5.28 22.33 5.86
CA LYS A 67 -6.52 21.97 5.17
C LYS A 67 -6.41 20.76 4.24
N PHE A 68 -5.21 20.48 3.70
CA PHE A 68 -4.97 19.36 2.80
C PHE A 68 -4.49 18.09 3.52
N LEU A 69 -4.19 18.18 4.81
CA LEU A 69 -3.67 17.07 5.58
C LEU A 69 -4.59 15.83 5.56
N PRO A 70 -5.93 15.95 5.74
CA PRO A 70 -6.81 14.79 5.71
C PRO A 70 -6.83 14.09 4.36
N ASP A 71 -6.92 14.86 3.27
CA ASP A 71 -6.94 14.34 1.90
C ASP A 71 -5.61 13.65 1.56
N LEU A 72 -4.49 14.25 1.95
CA LEU A 72 -3.17 13.70 1.71
C LEU A 72 -2.97 12.37 2.47
N LEU A 73 -3.36 12.31 3.75
CA LEU A 73 -3.30 11.09 4.54
C LEU A 73 -4.19 10.00 3.95
N LEU A 74 -5.40 10.36 3.51
CA LEU A 74 -6.31 9.43 2.85
C LEU A 74 -5.69 8.87 1.56
N TYR A 75 -5.21 9.73 0.65
CA TYR A 75 -4.61 9.27 -0.60
C TYR A 75 -3.33 8.47 -0.36
N PHE A 76 -2.52 8.86 0.62
CA PHE A 76 -1.36 8.09 1.03
C PHE A 76 -1.76 6.69 1.51
N ALA A 77 -2.72 6.58 2.44
CA ALA A 77 -3.21 5.30 2.94
C ALA A 77 -3.80 4.42 1.82
N LEU A 78 -4.56 5.01 0.88
CA LEU A 78 -5.10 4.29 -0.27
C LEU A 78 -3.99 3.80 -1.21
N SER A 79 -2.92 4.58 -1.40
CA SER A 79 -1.77 4.20 -2.22
C SER A 79 -1.04 2.95 -1.70
N LEU A 80 -1.09 2.70 -0.38
CA LEU A 80 -0.54 1.47 0.22
C LEU A 80 -1.22 0.20 -0.29
N SER A 81 -2.48 0.27 -0.73
CA SER A 81 -3.17 -0.88 -1.35
C SER A 81 -2.52 -1.27 -2.67
N VAL A 82 -2.08 -0.28 -3.46
CA VAL A 82 -1.37 -0.48 -4.73
C VAL A 82 0.05 -0.98 -4.46
N LEU A 83 0.76 -0.40 -3.49
CA LEU A 83 2.09 -0.89 -3.11
C LEU A 83 2.05 -2.34 -2.58
N GLY A 84 1.03 -2.67 -1.78
CA GLY A 84 0.87 -4.02 -1.25
C GLY A 84 0.64 -5.06 -2.34
N SER A 85 -0.17 -4.73 -3.36
CA SER A 85 -0.38 -5.64 -4.49
C SER A 85 0.91 -5.85 -5.31
N ILE A 86 1.68 -4.78 -5.53
CA ILE A 86 2.98 -4.82 -6.20
C ILE A 86 3.97 -5.68 -5.42
N PHE A 87 4.09 -5.49 -4.10
CA PHE A 87 5.02 -6.28 -3.28
C PHE A 87 4.68 -7.75 -3.24
N ILE A 88 3.40 -8.10 -3.10
CA ILE A 88 2.96 -9.51 -3.18
C ILE A 88 3.33 -10.07 -4.56
N PHE A 89 3.03 -9.35 -5.65
CA PHE A 89 3.34 -9.80 -7.00
C PHE A 89 4.84 -10.06 -7.21
N ILE A 90 5.69 -9.12 -6.77
CA ILE A 90 7.15 -9.25 -6.88
C ILE A 90 7.66 -10.43 -6.03
N ASN A 91 7.28 -10.50 -4.76
CA ASN A 91 7.76 -11.53 -3.83
C ASN A 91 7.27 -12.93 -4.21
N ARG A 92 6.06 -13.03 -4.77
CA ARG A 92 5.50 -14.27 -5.31
C ARG A 92 6.29 -14.77 -6.52
N ASN A 93 6.68 -13.87 -7.42
CA ASN A 93 7.40 -14.22 -8.65
C ASN A 93 8.93 -14.21 -8.52
N SER A 94 9.46 -13.76 -7.38
CA SER A 94 10.89 -13.76 -7.12
C SER A 94 11.42 -15.20 -7.02
N LYS A 95 12.51 -15.47 -7.73
CA LYS A 95 13.22 -16.77 -7.75
C LYS A 95 14.07 -17.03 -6.49
N ASN A 96 13.98 -16.17 -5.47
CA ASN A 96 14.72 -16.37 -4.22
C ASN A 96 14.14 -17.50 -3.33
N TYR A 97 13.30 -18.37 -3.89
CA TYR A 97 12.87 -19.67 -3.36
C TYR A 97 12.78 -20.69 -4.49
#